data_AF-A0A8C8VN77-F1
#
_entry.id   AF-A0A8C8VN77-F1
#
_cell.length_a   1.000
_cell.length_b   1.000
_cell.length_c   1.000
_cell.angle_alpha   90.00
_cell.angle_beta   90.00
_cell.angle_gamma   90.00
#
_symmetry.space_group_name_H-M   'P 1'
#
loop_
_entity.id
_entity.type
_entity.pdbx_description
1 polymer ?
#
loop_
_entity_poly.entity_id
_entity_poly.type
_entity_poly.pdbx_seq_one_letter_code
_entity_poly.pdbx_strand_id
1 'polypeptide(L)'
;MKKPPQQQQPRPYVAPSAGGGPGQGGDWRRRRPLSLLPFLSLRDYGSCMAALLLFCLGSLFYQLHGGPPHFLLDLRRYLGNSTYLDDHGPPPRKVLPFPSQVVYNRVGKCGSRTVVLLLRILSERHGFNLVTSDIHNKTRLTKNEQVSLNTAEQFFMFGGEQPVYINIIRDPVNRFLSNYFFRRFGDWRGEQNHMIRTPTMRQEERYLDINVCILENYPECSNPRLFYIIPYFCGQHPRCREPGDWALERAKLNVNENFLLVGILEELEDVLLLLERFLPHYFKDVLGIYKDPEHRKLGNLTVTVKKTTPSPEAIQILYQRMRYEYEFYHYVKEQFHLLKRKFGLKSHSSVPPPRPEFFIPSPLETEEPIDDEEQDDEKWLEDIYKR
;
A
#
# COMPACT_ATOMS: atom_id res chain seq x y z
N MET A 1 10.26 -46.40 31.79
CA MET A 1 9.02 -46.34 32.59
C MET A 1 8.74 -44.90 32.99
N LYS A 2 7.89 -44.20 32.23
CA LYS A 2 7.34 -42.89 32.55
C LYS A 2 5.86 -42.95 32.20
N LYS A 3 4.98 -42.69 33.18
CA LYS A 3 3.51 -42.76 33.05
C LYS A 3 3.01 -41.67 32.08
N PRO A 4 1.98 -41.93 31.26
CA PRO A 4 1.29 -40.90 30.49
C PRO A 4 0.27 -40.14 31.37
N PRO A 5 -0.04 -38.87 31.07
CA PRO A 5 -1.06 -38.09 31.78
C PRO A 5 -2.48 -38.46 31.32
N GLN A 6 -3.40 -38.52 32.29
CA GLN A 6 -4.82 -38.86 32.11
C GLN A 6 -5.63 -37.71 31.48
N GLN A 7 -6.49 -38.07 30.52
CA GLN A 7 -7.54 -37.24 29.93
C GLN A 7 -8.62 -36.89 30.96
N GLN A 8 -9.01 -35.61 30.97
CA GLN A 8 -10.09 -35.06 31.78
C GLN A 8 -11.40 -35.10 30.98
N GLN A 9 -12.39 -35.86 31.44
CA GLN A 9 -13.75 -35.89 30.89
C GLN A 9 -14.62 -34.73 31.46
N PRO A 10 -15.54 -34.16 30.67
CA PRO A 10 -16.35 -33.02 31.07
C PRO A 10 -17.55 -33.39 31.97
N ARG A 11 -17.84 -32.53 32.95
CA ARG A 11 -19.03 -32.61 33.82
C ARG A 11 -20.31 -32.26 33.03
N PRO A 12 -21.43 -32.99 33.23
CA PRO A 12 -22.72 -32.60 32.66
C PRO A 12 -23.38 -31.49 33.48
N TYR A 13 -23.93 -30.49 32.77
CA TYR A 13 -24.78 -29.43 33.32
C TYR A 13 -26.16 -29.99 33.70
N VAL A 14 -26.57 -29.73 34.95
CA VAL A 14 -27.90 -30.07 35.48
C VAL A 14 -28.79 -28.82 35.42
N ALA A 15 -29.94 -28.94 34.77
CA ALA A 15 -30.98 -27.91 34.73
C ALA A 15 -31.77 -27.88 36.06
N PRO A 16 -32.18 -26.71 36.58
CA PRO A 16 -33.08 -26.66 37.72
C PRO A 16 -34.54 -26.88 37.29
N SER A 17 -35.15 -27.88 37.92
CA SER A 17 -36.55 -28.25 37.86
C SER A 17 -37.43 -27.32 38.70
N ALA A 18 -38.66 -27.15 38.22
CA ALA A 18 -39.75 -26.43 38.86
C ALA A 18 -40.16 -27.07 40.20
N GLY A 19 -40.27 -26.25 41.25
CA GLY A 19 -40.87 -26.60 42.53
C GLY A 19 -42.07 -25.71 42.80
N GLY A 20 -43.27 -26.27 42.72
CA GLY A 20 -44.51 -25.66 43.17
C GLY A 20 -44.75 -25.91 44.67
N GLY A 21 -45.38 -24.94 45.33
CA GLY A 21 -45.92 -25.05 46.68
C GLY A 21 -47.23 -24.24 46.78
N PRO A 22 -48.31 -24.77 47.38
CA PRO A 22 -49.67 -24.20 47.28
C PRO A 22 -50.04 -23.31 48.48
N GLY A 23 -50.88 -22.31 48.24
CA GLY A 23 -51.47 -21.45 49.27
C GLY A 23 -52.95 -21.17 48.98
N GLN A 24 -53.79 -21.48 49.96
CA GLN A 24 -55.25 -21.59 49.93
C GLN A 24 -56.03 -20.30 49.66
N GLY A 25 -57.26 -20.49 49.15
CA GLY A 25 -58.44 -19.84 49.75
C GLY A 25 -59.32 -19.00 48.81
N GLY A 26 -60.60 -19.36 48.71
CA GLY A 26 -61.66 -18.37 48.50
C GLY A 26 -62.55 -18.48 47.26
N ASP A 27 -63.46 -19.44 47.29
CA ASP A 27 -64.90 -19.29 47.04
C ASP A 27 -65.49 -18.93 45.65
N TRP A 28 -66.60 -19.60 45.38
CA TRP A 28 -67.32 -19.71 44.11
C TRP A 28 -68.28 -18.54 43.85
N ARG A 29 -68.36 -18.02 42.61
CA ARG A 29 -69.65 -17.81 41.90
C ARG A 29 -69.54 -17.39 40.42
N ARG A 30 -70.39 -18.05 39.64
CA ARG A 30 -71.00 -17.71 38.33
C ARG A 30 -70.19 -17.90 37.03
N ARG A 31 -70.55 -18.98 36.34
CA ARG A 31 -70.49 -19.18 34.88
C ARG A 31 -71.26 -18.09 34.12
N ARG A 32 -70.71 -17.59 33.00
CA ARG A 32 -71.34 -17.45 31.66
C ARG A 32 -70.35 -16.82 30.64
N PRO A 33 -70.55 -16.96 29.31
CA PRO A 33 -69.65 -17.71 28.41
C PRO A 33 -68.75 -16.85 27.51
N LEU A 34 -67.80 -17.53 26.84
CA LEU A 34 -66.99 -17.06 25.73
C LEU A 34 -67.76 -16.15 24.75
N SER A 35 -67.21 -14.95 24.51
CA SER A 35 -67.42 -14.18 23.28
C SER A 35 -66.21 -13.28 23.05
N LEU A 36 -65.11 -13.86 22.58
CA LEU A 36 -63.98 -13.13 22.00
C LEU A 36 -64.37 -12.71 20.58
N LEU A 37 -65.05 -11.57 20.46
CA LEU A 37 -65.04 -10.78 19.23
C LEU A 37 -64.85 -9.32 19.67
N PRO A 38 -63.69 -8.70 19.41
CA PRO A 38 -63.62 -7.26 19.55
C PRO A 38 -64.45 -6.67 18.41
N PHE A 39 -65.42 -5.82 18.77
CA PHE A 39 -66.05 -4.89 17.84
C PHE A 39 -64.95 -4.01 17.24
N LEU A 40 -64.39 -4.40 16.09
CA LEU A 40 -63.60 -3.51 15.27
C LEU A 40 -64.56 -2.46 14.71
N SER A 41 -64.33 -1.19 15.07
CA SER A 41 -65.06 -0.06 14.51
C SER A 41 -64.97 -0.08 12.99
N LEU A 42 -66.05 0.26 12.28
CA LEU A 42 -66.05 0.39 10.81
C LEU A 42 -64.91 1.32 10.33
N ARG A 43 -64.53 2.29 11.17
CA ARG A 43 -63.42 3.21 10.95
C ARG A 43 -62.06 2.51 11.02
N ASP A 44 -61.87 1.58 11.95
CA ASP A 44 -60.63 0.81 12.08
C ASP A 44 -60.49 -0.21 10.95
N TYR A 45 -61.60 -0.82 10.54
CA TYR A 45 -61.63 -1.68 9.35
C TYR A 45 -61.31 -0.89 8.08
N GLY A 46 -61.90 0.28 7.89
CA GLY A 46 -61.57 1.17 6.78
C GLY A 46 -60.10 1.61 6.76
N SER A 47 -59.53 1.90 7.94
CA SER A 47 -58.11 2.24 8.10
C SER A 47 -57.20 1.07 7.70
N CYS A 48 -57.54 -0.14 8.13
CA CYS A 48 -56.80 -1.36 7.82
C CYS A 48 -56.88 -1.71 6.33
N MET A 49 -58.07 -1.61 5.73
CA MET A 49 -58.27 -1.84 4.30
C MET A 49 -57.56 -0.80 3.43
N ALA A 50 -57.50 0.47 3.87
CA ALA A 50 -56.74 1.51 3.18
C ALA A 50 -55.22 1.24 3.25
N ALA A 51 -54.71 0.81 4.41
CA ALA A 51 -53.30 0.43 4.54
C ALA A 51 -52.95 -0.80 3.69
N LEU A 52 -53.82 -1.81 3.64
CA LEU A 52 -53.68 -2.97 2.77
C LEU A 52 -53.68 -2.57 1.29
N LEU A 53 -54.59 -1.68 0.87
CA LEU A 53 -54.66 -1.19 -0.50
C LEU A 53 -53.38 -0.45 -0.90
N LEU A 54 -52.86 0.42 -0.02
CA LEU A 54 -51.58 1.11 -0.25
C LEU A 54 -50.40 0.15 -0.35
N PHE A 55 -50.37 -0.89 0.48
CA PHE A 55 -49.33 -1.92 0.42
C PHE A 55 -49.42 -2.76 -0.85
N CYS A 56 -50.63 -3.13 -1.28
CA CYS A 56 -50.86 -3.85 -2.54
C CYS A 56 -50.48 -3.00 -3.75
N LEU A 57 -50.84 -1.72 -3.77
CA LEU A 57 -50.44 -0.79 -4.84
C LEU A 57 -48.93 -0.57 -4.85
N GLY A 58 -48.29 -0.43 -3.69
CA GLY A 58 -46.83 -0.33 -3.58
C GLY A 58 -46.12 -1.58 -4.09
N SER A 59 -46.64 -2.78 -3.79
CA SER A 59 -46.12 -4.05 -4.30
C SER A 59 -46.31 -4.19 -5.81
N LEU A 60 -47.45 -3.76 -6.35
CA LEU A 60 -47.72 -3.75 -7.79
C LEU A 60 -46.75 -2.81 -8.52
N PHE A 61 -46.51 -1.61 -7.99
CA PHE A 61 -45.52 -0.68 -8.53
C PHE A 61 -44.10 -1.24 -8.45
N TYR A 62 -43.76 -1.94 -7.36
CA TYR A 62 -42.47 -2.62 -7.20
C TYR A 62 -42.26 -3.72 -8.24
N GLN A 63 -43.31 -4.50 -8.55
CA GLN A 63 -43.27 -5.55 -9.57
C GLN A 63 -43.22 -4.99 -10.99
N LEU A 64 -43.92 -3.89 -11.28
CA LEU A 64 -43.95 -3.26 -12.60
C LEU A 64 -42.66 -2.50 -12.94
N HIS A 65 -41.97 -1.93 -11.95
CA HIS A 65 -40.70 -1.22 -12.15
C HIS A 65 -39.45 -2.12 -12.11
N GLY A 66 -39.62 -3.44 -11.98
CA GLY A 66 -38.51 -4.39 -12.07
C GLY A 66 -37.55 -4.40 -10.88
N GLY A 67 -37.95 -3.87 -9.72
CA GLY A 67 -37.14 -3.93 -8.49
C GLY A 67 -37.17 -2.67 -7.63
N PRO A 68 -36.32 -2.62 -6.58
CA PRO A 68 -36.27 -1.51 -5.64
C PRO A 68 -35.78 -0.22 -6.30
N PRO A 69 -36.32 0.95 -5.93
CA PRO A 69 -35.84 2.24 -6.42
C PRO A 69 -34.36 2.44 -6.11
N HIS A 70 -33.64 3.11 -7.01
CA HIS A 70 -32.18 3.30 -6.96
C HIS A 70 -31.66 3.80 -5.61
N PHE A 71 -32.40 4.68 -4.93
CA PHE A 71 -32.05 5.15 -3.59
C PHE A 71 -31.92 4.02 -2.55
N LEU A 72 -32.77 2.98 -2.60
CA LEU A 72 -32.67 1.82 -1.69
C LEU A 72 -31.49 0.91 -2.04
N LEU A 73 -31.10 0.85 -3.32
CA LEU A 73 -29.88 0.15 -3.75
C LEU A 73 -28.62 0.89 -3.30
N ASP A 74 -28.62 2.22 -3.37
CA ASP A 74 -27.52 3.05 -2.88
C ASP A 74 -27.44 3.01 -1.34
N LEU A 75 -28.58 3.02 -0.65
CA LEU A 75 -28.62 2.86 0.80
C LEU A 75 -28.08 1.48 1.24
N ARG A 76 -28.32 0.42 0.45
CA ARG A 76 -27.71 -0.91 0.67
C ARG A 76 -26.18 -0.91 0.50
N ARG A 77 -25.64 -0.08 -0.40
CA ARG A 77 -24.18 0.10 -0.53
C ARG A 77 -23.58 0.78 0.70
N TYR A 78 -24.29 1.74 1.28
CA TYR A 78 -23.84 2.47 2.48
C TYR A 78 -24.01 1.68 3.79
N LEU A 79 -25.10 0.90 3.92
CA LEU A 79 -25.40 0.13 5.14
C LEU A 79 -24.80 -1.28 5.14
N GLY A 80 -24.16 -1.70 4.04
CA GLY A 80 -23.65 -3.06 3.88
C GLY A 80 -24.75 -4.10 3.67
N ASN A 81 -24.37 -5.30 3.24
CA ASN A 81 -25.32 -6.41 3.09
C ASN A 81 -25.95 -6.75 4.45
N SER A 82 -27.27 -6.53 4.57
CA SER A 82 -28.06 -6.98 5.71
C SER A 82 -28.00 -8.50 5.82
N THR A 83 -27.56 -9.00 6.97
CA THR A 83 -27.50 -10.44 7.32
C THR A 83 -28.86 -10.99 7.77
N TYR A 84 -29.97 -10.32 7.46
CA TYR A 84 -31.27 -10.63 8.04
C TYR A 84 -31.90 -11.96 7.56
N LEU A 85 -31.23 -12.71 6.68
CA LEU A 85 -31.81 -13.94 6.12
C LEU A 85 -30.99 -15.23 6.24
N ASP A 86 -29.90 -15.28 6.99
CA ASP A 86 -29.24 -16.58 7.26
C ASP A 86 -28.67 -16.65 8.69
N ASP A 87 -29.22 -17.59 9.45
CA ASP A 87 -28.72 -18.26 10.65
C ASP A 87 -28.30 -17.47 11.90
N HIS A 88 -28.97 -17.81 13.01
CA HIS A 88 -28.63 -17.45 14.39
C HIS A 88 -27.35 -18.15 14.89
N GLY A 89 -26.24 -18.01 14.18
CA GLY A 89 -24.90 -18.20 14.72
C GLY A 89 -24.31 -16.85 15.15
N PRO A 90 -23.39 -16.79 16.13
CA PRO A 90 -22.52 -15.63 16.24
C PRO A 90 -21.89 -15.41 14.86
N PRO A 91 -21.88 -14.16 14.33
CA PRO A 91 -21.32 -13.91 13.01
C PRO A 91 -19.92 -14.54 12.99
N PRO A 92 -19.59 -15.39 12.00
CA PRO A 92 -18.23 -15.86 11.87
C PRO A 92 -17.36 -14.61 11.87
N ARG A 93 -16.35 -14.56 12.75
CA ARG A 93 -15.37 -13.49 12.74
C ARG A 93 -14.85 -13.42 11.32
N LYS A 94 -15.33 -12.45 10.54
CA LYS A 94 -14.69 -12.03 9.29
C LYS A 94 -13.39 -11.36 9.71
N VAL A 95 -12.40 -12.19 10.05
CA VAL A 95 -11.01 -11.79 9.94
C VAL A 95 -10.86 -11.51 8.46
N LEU A 96 -10.70 -10.22 8.10
CA LEU A 96 -10.32 -9.89 6.73
C LEU A 96 -9.10 -10.77 6.42
N PRO A 97 -9.15 -11.60 5.36
CA PRO A 97 -8.01 -12.41 5.01
C PRO A 97 -6.83 -11.46 4.84
N PHE A 98 -5.76 -11.70 5.61
CA PHE A 98 -4.55 -10.92 5.43
C PHE A 98 -4.12 -11.07 3.97
N PRO A 99 -3.74 -9.98 3.29
CA PRO A 99 -3.46 -10.04 1.87
C PRO A 99 -2.37 -11.07 1.62
N SER A 100 -2.70 -12.04 0.77
CA SER A 100 -1.84 -13.19 0.46
C SER A 100 -0.71 -12.86 -0.53
N GLN A 101 -0.78 -11.71 -1.19
CA GLN A 101 0.21 -11.24 -2.15
C GLN A 101 0.49 -9.75 -1.97
N VAL A 102 1.78 -9.39 -1.91
CA VAL A 102 2.27 -8.02 -1.83
C VAL A 102 3.11 -7.72 -3.07
N VAL A 103 2.81 -6.63 -3.77
CA VAL A 103 3.56 -6.20 -4.95
C VAL A 103 4.32 -4.92 -4.62
N TYR A 104 5.65 -5.00 -4.70
CA TYR A 104 6.54 -3.84 -4.61
C TYR A 104 7.06 -3.47 -6.02
N ASN A 105 6.32 -2.62 -6.73
CA ASN A 105 6.71 -2.12 -8.05
C ASN A 105 7.79 -1.02 -7.94
N ARG A 106 8.98 -1.43 -7.51
CA ARG A 106 10.09 -0.57 -7.10
C ARG A 106 10.43 0.55 -8.10
N VAL A 107 10.56 1.77 -7.57
CA VAL A 107 11.08 2.92 -8.33
C VAL A 107 12.62 2.96 -8.26
N GLY A 108 13.26 3.28 -9.40
CA GLY A 108 14.71 3.42 -9.49
C GLY A 108 15.26 4.56 -8.62
N LYS A 109 16.34 4.27 -7.88
CA LYS A 109 17.07 5.21 -7.00
C LYS A 109 16.28 5.73 -5.79
N CYS A 110 15.22 5.02 -5.39
CA CYS A 110 14.42 5.25 -4.19
C CYS A 110 14.71 4.23 -3.07
N GLY A 111 15.97 3.81 -2.89
CA GLY A 111 16.37 2.86 -1.83
C GLY A 111 15.92 1.40 -2.07
N SER A 112 15.46 1.09 -3.27
CA SER A 112 14.86 -0.23 -3.55
C SER A 112 15.79 -1.42 -3.43
N ARG A 113 17.12 -1.24 -3.53
CA ARG A 113 18.08 -2.34 -3.27
C ARG A 113 18.08 -2.71 -1.79
N THR A 114 18.17 -1.72 -0.90
CA THR A 114 18.07 -1.90 0.55
C THR A 114 16.78 -2.61 0.94
N VAL A 115 15.64 -2.21 0.37
CA VAL A 115 14.34 -2.86 0.65
C VAL A 115 14.31 -4.31 0.18
N VAL A 116 14.88 -4.62 -0.99
CA VAL A 116 14.97 -6.01 -1.49
C VAL A 116 15.85 -6.88 -0.59
N LEU A 117 16.94 -6.33 -0.06
CA LEU A 117 17.79 -7.04 0.92
C LEU A 117 17.00 -7.38 2.19
N LEU A 118 16.25 -6.41 2.73
CA LEU A 118 15.34 -6.65 3.85
C LEU A 118 14.32 -7.75 3.52
N LEU A 119 13.66 -7.67 2.36
CA LEU A 119 12.65 -8.64 1.94
C LEU A 119 13.22 -10.05 1.81
N ARG A 120 14.48 -10.21 1.37
CA ARG A 120 15.12 -11.52 1.30
C ARG A 120 15.31 -12.12 2.69
N ILE A 121 15.91 -11.36 3.61
CA ILE A 121 16.10 -11.80 5.00
C ILE A 121 14.76 -12.15 5.66
N LEU A 122 13.74 -11.30 5.44
CA LEU A 122 12.38 -11.53 5.93
C LEU A 122 11.71 -12.75 5.30
N SER A 123 11.98 -13.04 4.02
CA SER A 123 11.42 -14.20 3.32
C SER A 123 11.91 -15.52 3.92
N GLU A 124 13.20 -15.59 4.25
CA GLU A 124 13.81 -16.74 4.92
C GLU A 124 13.30 -16.88 6.36
N ARG A 125 13.15 -15.76 7.06
CA ARG A 125 12.70 -15.72 8.46
C ARG A 125 11.22 -16.08 8.62
N HIS A 126 10.35 -15.57 7.75
CA HIS A 126 8.90 -15.70 7.85
C HIS A 126 8.31 -16.74 6.89
N GLY A 127 9.12 -17.34 6.01
CA GLY A 127 8.73 -18.45 5.15
C GLY A 127 7.80 -18.08 3.99
N PHE A 128 7.84 -16.83 3.52
CA PHE A 128 7.08 -16.42 2.33
C PHE A 128 7.95 -16.51 1.06
N ASN A 129 7.31 -16.71 -0.09
CA ASN A 129 8.01 -16.75 -1.36
C ASN A 129 8.33 -15.33 -1.87
N LEU A 130 9.61 -15.01 -2.06
CA LEU A 130 10.04 -13.76 -2.69
C LEU A 130 10.32 -14.01 -4.17
N VAL A 131 9.51 -13.41 -5.04
CA VAL A 131 9.71 -13.45 -6.49
C VAL A 131 10.23 -12.11 -6.97
N THR A 132 11.39 -12.11 -7.61
CA THR A 132 11.98 -10.95 -8.27
C THR A 132 11.67 -10.99 -9.76
N SER A 133 11.50 -9.82 -10.37
CA SER A 133 11.33 -9.71 -11.82
C SER A 133 12.63 -9.28 -12.47
N ASP A 134 12.96 -9.91 -13.60
CA ASP A 134 14.11 -9.49 -14.42
C ASP A 134 13.93 -8.06 -14.95
N ILE A 135 12.67 -7.70 -15.26
CA ILE A 135 12.29 -6.38 -15.79
C ILE A 135 11.94 -5.44 -14.64
N HIS A 136 12.95 -4.76 -14.10
CA HIS A 136 12.80 -3.82 -12.98
C HIS A 136 13.13 -2.36 -13.33
N ASN A 137 13.66 -2.11 -14.53
CA ASN A 137 14.13 -0.79 -14.98
C ASN A 137 13.29 -0.16 -16.09
N LYS A 138 12.25 -0.86 -16.59
CA LYS A 138 11.37 -0.36 -17.65
C LYS A 138 10.07 0.17 -17.07
N THR A 139 9.76 1.44 -17.36
CA THR A 139 8.45 2.03 -17.05
C THR A 139 7.40 1.66 -18.09
N ARG A 140 7.81 1.35 -19.33
CA ARG A 140 6.94 0.91 -20.43
C ARG A 140 7.13 -0.57 -20.67
N LEU A 141 6.08 -1.31 -20.39
CA LEU A 141 6.01 -2.74 -20.62
C LEU A 141 5.20 -3.01 -21.88
N THR A 142 5.67 -3.91 -22.73
CA THR A 142 4.87 -4.47 -23.81
C THR A 142 3.70 -5.26 -23.25
N LYS A 143 2.64 -5.50 -24.04
CA LYS A 143 1.50 -6.30 -23.59
C LYS A 143 1.92 -7.69 -23.09
N ASN A 144 2.92 -8.30 -23.74
CA ASN A 144 3.43 -9.61 -23.36
C ASN A 144 4.21 -9.54 -22.04
N GLU A 145 5.05 -8.51 -21.84
CA GLU A 145 5.75 -8.29 -20.57
C GLU A 145 4.77 -8.00 -19.42
N GLN A 146 3.68 -7.28 -19.69
CA GLN A 146 2.61 -7.05 -18.72
C GLN A 146 1.97 -8.37 -18.32
N VAL A 147 1.60 -9.23 -19.27
CA VAL A 147 1.02 -10.55 -18.97
C VAL A 147 1.97 -11.44 -18.18
N SER A 148 3.29 -11.40 -18.45
CA SER A 148 4.27 -12.18 -17.67
C SER A 148 4.47 -11.66 -16.23
N LEU A 149 4.44 -10.34 -16.05
CA LEU A 149 4.53 -9.71 -14.72
C LEU A 149 3.20 -9.81 -13.95
N ASN A 150 2.09 -9.91 -14.67
CA ASN A 150 0.74 -10.06 -14.16
C ASN A 150 0.36 -11.53 -13.91
N THR A 151 1.30 -12.34 -13.43
CA THR A 151 0.95 -13.61 -12.75
C THR A 151 -0.01 -13.34 -11.57
N ALA A 152 -0.06 -12.11 -11.06
CA ALA A 152 -1.08 -11.59 -10.12
C ALA A 152 -2.46 -11.32 -10.76
N GLU A 153 -2.57 -10.85 -12.02
CA GLU A 153 -3.89 -10.68 -12.66
C GLU A 153 -4.44 -11.99 -13.24
N GLN A 154 -3.59 -12.97 -13.57
CA GLN A 154 -4.06 -14.32 -13.85
C GLN A 154 -4.83 -14.90 -12.66
N PHE A 155 -4.40 -14.62 -11.42
CA PHE A 155 -5.17 -14.95 -10.22
C PHE A 155 -6.52 -14.24 -10.17
N PHE A 156 -6.60 -12.97 -10.57
CA PHE A 156 -7.86 -12.20 -10.60
C PHE A 156 -8.90 -12.81 -11.55
N MET A 157 -8.47 -13.31 -12.71
CA MET A 157 -9.33 -14.03 -13.67
C MET A 157 -9.85 -15.37 -13.14
N PHE A 158 -9.17 -15.97 -12.15
CA PHE A 158 -9.55 -17.23 -11.48
C PHE A 158 -10.13 -17.03 -10.07
N GLY A 159 -10.58 -15.81 -9.72
CA GLY A 159 -11.24 -15.54 -8.44
C GLY A 159 -10.31 -15.40 -7.23
N GLY A 160 -9.01 -15.15 -7.45
CA GLY A 160 -8.05 -14.83 -6.42
C GLY A 160 -8.22 -13.42 -5.83
N GLU A 161 -7.75 -13.23 -4.59
CA GLU A 161 -7.72 -11.93 -3.92
C GLU A 161 -6.78 -10.94 -4.64
N GLN A 162 -7.15 -9.66 -4.69
CA GLN A 162 -6.30 -8.63 -5.28
C GLN A 162 -5.01 -8.47 -4.46
N PRO A 163 -3.83 -8.39 -5.12
CA PRO A 163 -2.59 -8.10 -4.42
C PRO A 163 -2.63 -6.69 -3.83
N VAL A 164 -1.93 -6.50 -2.71
CA VAL A 164 -1.71 -5.16 -2.17
C VAL A 164 -0.44 -4.56 -2.74
N TYR A 165 -0.52 -3.32 -3.23
CA TYR A 165 0.64 -2.61 -3.74
C TYR A 165 1.28 -1.76 -2.65
N ILE A 166 2.61 -1.81 -2.56
CA ILE A 166 3.41 -0.91 -1.74
C ILE A 166 4.45 -0.23 -2.62
N ASN A 167 4.85 0.99 -2.25
CA ASN A 167 5.96 1.65 -2.93
C ASN A 167 6.68 2.64 -2.02
N ILE A 168 7.88 3.03 -2.43
CA ILE A 168 8.69 4.04 -1.75
C ILE A 168 9.24 4.98 -2.83
N ILE A 169 8.95 6.27 -2.69
CA ILE A 169 9.47 7.31 -3.56
C ILE A 169 10.55 8.13 -2.84
N ARG A 170 11.19 9.04 -3.55
CA ARG A 170 12.26 9.92 -3.04
C ARG A 170 12.07 11.31 -3.62
N ASP A 171 12.60 12.32 -2.96
CA ASP A 171 12.71 13.67 -3.52
C ASP A 171 13.16 13.61 -5.01
N PRO A 172 12.41 14.25 -5.94
CA PRO A 172 12.65 14.15 -7.38
C PRO A 172 14.08 14.52 -7.82
N VAL A 173 14.63 15.62 -7.28
CA VAL A 173 15.99 16.09 -7.62
C VAL A 173 17.03 15.13 -7.06
N ASN A 174 16.94 14.75 -5.79
CA ASN A 174 17.88 13.81 -5.18
C ASN A 174 17.85 12.43 -5.88
N ARG A 175 16.68 11.97 -6.32
CA ARG A 175 16.53 10.77 -7.13
C ARG A 175 17.22 10.94 -8.48
N PHE A 176 17.01 12.06 -9.16
CA PHE A 176 17.63 12.38 -10.43
C PHE A 176 19.17 12.44 -10.32
N LEU A 177 19.70 13.19 -9.35
CA LEU A 177 21.14 13.29 -9.10
C LEU A 177 21.74 11.93 -8.79
N SER A 178 21.09 11.14 -7.93
CA SER A 178 21.53 9.77 -7.67
C SER A 178 21.55 8.91 -8.93
N ASN A 179 20.61 9.08 -9.86
CA ASN A 179 20.62 8.38 -11.14
C ASN A 179 21.73 8.89 -12.08
N TYR A 180 21.93 10.20 -12.14
CA TYR A 180 22.93 10.85 -12.99
C TYR A 180 24.33 10.32 -12.69
N PHE A 181 24.74 10.36 -11.42
CA PHE A 181 26.04 9.87 -10.99
C PHE A 181 26.13 8.35 -11.02
N PHE A 182 25.02 7.64 -10.76
CA PHE A 182 25.02 6.19 -10.83
C PHE A 182 25.25 5.68 -12.25
N ARG A 183 24.71 6.35 -13.27
CA ARG A 183 24.97 5.97 -14.66
C ARG A 183 26.43 6.19 -15.06
N ARG A 184 27.14 7.10 -14.40
CA ARG A 184 28.53 7.50 -14.70
C ARG A 184 29.57 6.73 -13.90
N PHE A 185 29.40 6.67 -12.59
CA PHE A 185 30.40 6.16 -11.64
C PHE A 185 29.93 4.91 -10.90
N GLY A 186 28.62 4.75 -10.69
CA GLY A 186 28.05 3.55 -10.07
C GLY A 186 27.90 3.63 -8.58
N ASP A 187 27.88 2.46 -7.96
CA ASP A 187 27.97 2.24 -6.53
C ASP A 187 29.30 1.55 -6.19
N TRP A 188 29.59 1.37 -4.92
CA TRP A 188 30.87 0.82 -4.44
C TRP A 188 31.19 -0.59 -5.01
N ARG A 189 30.15 -1.37 -5.35
CA ARG A 189 30.22 -2.76 -5.87
C ARG A 189 30.64 -2.91 -7.35
N GLY A 190 31.34 -1.94 -7.92
CA GLY A 190 31.64 -2.00 -9.35
C GLY A 190 31.88 -0.66 -10.02
N GLU A 191 32.76 0.15 -9.44
CA GLU A 191 33.27 1.36 -10.10
C GLU A 191 33.86 1.03 -11.49
N GLN A 192 34.46 -0.16 -11.66
CA GLN A 192 35.05 -0.63 -12.92
C GLN A 192 34.02 -1.10 -13.96
N ASN A 193 32.74 -1.29 -13.59
CA ASN A 193 31.70 -1.89 -14.44
C ASN A 193 30.95 -0.89 -15.32
N HIS A 194 31.44 0.35 -15.48
CA HIS A 194 30.77 1.34 -16.32
C HIS A 194 30.64 0.89 -17.79
N MET A 195 31.60 0.09 -18.31
CA MET A 195 31.56 -0.46 -19.67
C MET A 195 30.41 -1.46 -19.84
N ILE A 196 30.00 -2.14 -18.77
CA ILE A 196 28.86 -3.06 -18.76
C ILE A 196 27.55 -2.30 -18.56
N ARG A 197 27.54 -1.32 -17.64
CA ARG A 197 26.34 -0.58 -17.26
C ARG A 197 25.87 0.41 -18.33
N THR A 198 26.81 1.12 -18.94
CA THR A 198 26.57 2.16 -19.95
C THR A 198 27.60 2.03 -21.07
N PRO A 199 27.54 0.95 -21.87
CA PRO A 199 28.54 0.65 -22.91
C PRO A 199 28.67 1.75 -23.96
N THR A 200 27.60 2.50 -24.20
CA THR A 200 27.54 3.55 -25.22
C THR A 200 27.96 4.94 -24.71
N MET A 201 28.22 5.10 -23.40
CA MET A 201 28.52 6.41 -22.82
C MET A 201 29.98 6.80 -23.10
N ARG A 202 30.16 7.94 -23.76
CA ARG A 202 31.50 8.48 -24.06
C ARG A 202 32.17 9.03 -22.80
N GLN A 203 33.49 9.15 -22.84
CA GLN A 203 34.26 9.71 -21.72
C GLN A 203 33.84 11.16 -21.41
N GLU A 204 33.65 11.98 -22.46
CA GLU A 204 33.13 13.36 -22.34
C GLU A 204 31.77 13.42 -21.65
N GLU A 205 30.84 12.50 -21.99
CA GLU A 205 29.53 12.42 -21.34
C GLU A 205 29.65 11.97 -19.89
N ARG A 206 30.59 11.06 -19.59
CA ARG A 206 30.79 10.53 -18.23
C ARG A 206 31.21 11.61 -17.25
N TYR A 207 32.13 12.47 -17.65
CA TYR A 207 32.66 13.55 -16.80
C TYR A 207 31.99 14.90 -17.08
N LEU A 208 30.89 14.91 -17.83
CA LEU A 208 30.07 16.10 -18.03
C LEU A 208 29.66 16.68 -16.66
N ASP A 209 30.02 17.94 -16.44
CA ASP A 209 29.64 18.65 -15.23
C ASP A 209 28.11 18.76 -15.14
N ILE A 210 27.59 18.51 -13.94
CA ILE A 210 26.14 18.47 -13.72
C ILE A 210 25.50 19.84 -13.96
N ASN A 211 26.20 20.94 -13.66
CA ASN A 211 25.67 22.27 -13.92
C ASN A 211 25.58 22.54 -15.41
N VAL A 212 26.63 22.22 -16.17
CA VAL A 212 26.61 22.31 -17.64
C VAL A 212 25.44 21.52 -18.22
N CYS A 213 25.25 20.27 -17.78
CA CYS A 213 24.13 19.44 -18.23
C CYS A 213 22.76 20.11 -18.01
N ILE A 214 22.55 20.71 -16.84
CA ILE A 214 21.28 21.33 -16.47
C ILE A 214 21.09 22.68 -17.17
N LEU A 215 22.07 23.58 -17.06
CA LEU A 215 22.01 24.96 -17.56
C LEU A 215 21.91 24.98 -19.09
N GLU A 216 22.67 24.13 -19.78
CA GLU A 216 22.65 24.02 -21.25
C GLU A 216 21.53 23.10 -21.79
N ASN A 217 20.65 22.61 -20.91
CA ASN A 217 19.45 21.86 -21.30
C ASN A 217 19.77 20.57 -22.09
N TYR A 218 20.78 19.82 -21.64
CA TYR A 218 21.09 18.51 -22.23
C TYR A 218 19.88 17.57 -22.12
N PRO A 219 19.64 16.67 -23.09
CA PRO A 219 18.43 15.85 -23.13
C PRO A 219 18.18 15.00 -21.88
N GLU A 220 19.23 14.55 -21.17
CA GLU A 220 19.08 13.79 -19.92
C GLU A 220 18.78 14.64 -18.68
N CYS A 221 19.09 15.93 -18.72
CA CYS A 221 18.81 16.90 -17.67
C CYS A 221 17.54 17.73 -17.97
N SER A 222 16.71 17.27 -18.91
CA SER A 222 15.57 18.01 -19.45
C SER A 222 14.35 17.10 -19.68
N ASN A 223 13.16 17.69 -19.76
CA ASN A 223 11.95 16.95 -20.09
C ASN A 223 12.00 16.41 -21.54
N PRO A 224 11.43 15.21 -21.81
CA PRO A 224 10.64 14.39 -20.89
C PRO A 224 11.47 13.42 -20.02
N ARG A 225 12.81 13.40 -20.10
CA ARG A 225 13.63 12.40 -19.39
C ARG A 225 13.68 12.57 -17.87
N LEU A 226 13.37 13.78 -17.38
CA LEU A 226 13.24 14.04 -15.94
C LEU A 226 11.96 13.43 -15.35
N PHE A 227 10.92 13.21 -16.17
CA PHE A 227 9.63 12.65 -15.78
C PHE A 227 9.73 11.14 -15.64
N TYR A 228 9.80 10.68 -14.41
CA TYR A 228 10.17 9.33 -14.02
C TYR A 228 9.28 8.71 -12.94
N ILE A 229 8.92 9.41 -11.85
CA ILE A 229 8.18 8.79 -10.73
C ILE A 229 6.71 8.63 -11.12
N ILE A 230 6.06 9.70 -11.56
CA ILE A 230 4.64 9.68 -11.97
C ILE A 230 4.29 8.54 -12.94
N PRO A 231 5.07 8.24 -14.00
CA PRO A 231 4.81 7.11 -14.89
C PRO A 231 4.66 5.74 -14.19
N TYR A 232 5.37 5.49 -13.08
CA TYR A 232 5.21 4.24 -12.31
C TYR A 232 3.83 4.11 -11.66
N PHE A 233 3.25 5.24 -11.23
CA PHE A 233 1.96 5.28 -10.54
C PHE A 233 0.80 5.52 -11.50
N CYS A 234 0.99 6.29 -12.57
CA CYS A 234 -0.03 6.55 -13.59
C CYS A 234 -0.37 5.27 -14.39
N GLY A 235 0.62 4.39 -14.61
CA GLY A 235 0.44 3.10 -15.27
C GLY A 235 0.84 3.09 -16.75
N GLN A 236 0.25 2.19 -17.53
CA GLN A 236 0.70 1.90 -18.90
C GLN A 236 0.02 2.74 -19.99
N HIS A 237 -0.90 3.64 -19.61
CA HIS A 237 -1.60 4.49 -20.58
C HIS A 237 -0.61 5.42 -21.33
N PRO A 238 -0.76 5.67 -22.65
CA PRO A 238 0.19 6.49 -23.42
C PRO A 238 0.39 7.90 -22.85
N ARG A 239 -0.67 8.54 -22.35
CA ARG A 239 -0.60 9.86 -21.69
C ARG A 239 0.23 9.87 -20.40
N CYS A 240 0.52 8.72 -19.79
CA CYS A 240 1.42 8.64 -18.63
C CYS A 240 2.89 8.88 -18.99
N ARG A 241 3.24 9.05 -20.26
CA ARG A 241 4.63 9.27 -20.73
C ARG A 241 4.99 10.73 -20.89
N GLU A 242 4.00 11.60 -20.88
CA GLU A 242 4.17 13.02 -21.09
C GLU A 242 3.88 13.76 -19.78
N PRO A 243 4.76 14.69 -19.35
CA PRO A 243 4.47 15.52 -18.20
C PRO A 243 3.20 16.34 -18.45
N GLY A 244 2.21 16.22 -17.57
CA GLY A 244 0.95 16.92 -17.72
C GLY A 244 -0.02 16.60 -16.58
N ASP A 245 -1.01 17.46 -16.41
CA ASP A 245 -1.98 17.39 -15.32
C ASP A 245 -2.75 16.06 -15.33
N TRP A 246 -3.08 15.54 -16.51
CA TRP A 246 -3.76 14.25 -16.63
C TRP A 246 -2.96 13.09 -16.02
N ALA A 247 -1.65 13.03 -16.28
CA ALA A 247 -0.80 11.95 -15.78
C ALA A 247 -0.60 12.05 -14.26
N LEU A 248 -0.45 13.29 -13.77
CA LEU A 248 -0.35 13.60 -12.35
C LEU A 248 -1.62 13.19 -11.60
N GLU A 249 -2.79 13.64 -12.05
CA GLU A 249 -4.06 13.33 -11.38
C GLU A 249 -4.37 11.83 -11.45
N ARG A 250 -4.09 11.19 -12.58
CA ARG A 250 -4.24 9.73 -12.68
C ARG A 250 -3.33 8.98 -11.71
N ALA A 251 -2.09 9.44 -11.53
CA ALA A 251 -1.17 8.86 -10.55
C ALA A 251 -1.67 9.04 -9.12
N LYS A 252 -2.14 10.24 -8.74
CA LYS A 252 -2.73 10.51 -7.40
C LYS A 252 -3.93 9.60 -7.12
N LEU A 253 -4.83 9.43 -8.10
CA LEU A 253 -5.96 8.51 -8.01
C LEU A 253 -5.51 7.06 -7.78
N ASN A 254 -4.55 6.58 -8.58
CA ASN A 254 -4.05 5.22 -8.45
C ASN A 254 -3.39 4.97 -7.09
N VAL A 255 -2.68 5.95 -6.53
CA VAL A 255 -2.12 5.88 -5.16
C VAL A 255 -3.24 5.63 -4.14
N ASN A 256 -4.36 6.33 -4.25
CA ASN A 256 -5.46 6.20 -3.29
C ASN A 256 -6.25 4.90 -3.45
N GLU A 257 -6.45 4.45 -4.69
CA GLU A 257 -7.32 3.32 -5.02
C GLU A 257 -6.60 1.97 -4.91
N ASN A 258 -5.31 1.92 -5.24
CA ASN A 258 -4.61 0.64 -5.47
C ASN A 258 -3.43 0.38 -4.54
N PHE A 259 -2.88 1.40 -3.85
CA PHE A 259 -1.73 1.22 -2.98
C PHE A 259 -2.15 1.17 -1.50
N LEU A 260 -1.65 0.16 -0.80
CA LEU A 260 -1.76 0.06 0.65
C LEU A 260 -0.93 1.15 1.35
N LEU A 261 0.30 1.36 0.86
CA LEU A 261 1.22 2.35 1.41
C LEU A 261 2.18 2.84 0.32
N VAL A 262 2.28 4.15 0.18
CA VAL A 262 3.38 4.80 -0.55
C VAL A 262 4.17 5.67 0.43
N GLY A 263 5.39 5.23 0.74
CA GLY A 263 6.30 5.92 1.65
C GLY A 263 7.27 6.85 0.94
N ILE A 264 7.99 7.64 1.74
CA ILE A 264 9.12 8.46 1.25
C ILE A 264 10.44 7.94 1.84
N LEU A 265 11.49 7.93 1.02
CA LEU A 265 12.80 7.39 1.38
C LEU A 265 13.43 8.18 2.52
N GLU A 266 13.19 9.49 2.59
CA GLU A 266 13.72 10.37 3.63
C GLU A 266 13.23 9.98 5.04
N GLU A 267 12.14 9.22 5.14
CA GLU A 267 11.54 8.75 6.39
C GLU A 267 11.39 7.21 6.38
N LEU A 268 12.38 6.48 5.81
CA LEU A 268 12.31 5.03 5.60
C LEU A 268 12.01 4.24 6.89
N GLU A 269 12.54 4.63 8.04
CA GLU A 269 12.24 3.96 9.32
C GLU A 269 10.73 3.98 9.65
N ASP A 270 10.06 5.10 9.43
CA ASP A 270 8.61 5.21 9.64
C ASP A 270 7.82 4.40 8.61
N VAL A 271 8.32 4.32 7.37
CA VAL A 271 7.74 3.47 6.33
C VAL A 271 7.81 2.01 6.75
N LEU A 272 8.98 1.54 7.20
CA LEU A 272 9.19 0.16 7.65
C LEU A 272 8.32 -0.17 8.88
N LEU A 273 8.19 0.76 9.83
CA LEU A 273 7.32 0.60 10.98
C LEU A 273 5.85 0.45 10.60
N LEU A 274 5.37 1.25 9.64
CA LEU A 274 3.99 1.13 9.15
C LEU A 274 3.77 -0.17 8.37
N LEU A 275 4.75 -0.60 7.56
CA LEU A 275 4.70 -1.89 6.89
C LEU A 275 4.63 -3.06 7.87
N GLU A 276 5.41 -3.03 8.95
CA GLU A 276 5.34 -4.02 10.03
C GLU A 276 3.94 -4.09 10.66
N ARG A 277 3.27 -2.95 10.83
CA ARG A 277 1.91 -2.88 11.38
C ARG A 277 0.84 -3.36 10.39
N PHE A 278 0.97 -3.03 9.11
CA PHE A 278 -0.02 -3.41 8.10
C PHE A 278 0.12 -4.84 7.61
N LEU A 279 1.37 -5.30 7.50
CA LEU A 279 1.73 -6.57 6.89
C LEU A 279 2.67 -7.35 7.83
N PRO A 280 2.25 -7.67 9.06
CA PRO A 280 3.11 -8.30 10.06
C PRO A 280 3.63 -9.68 9.62
N HIS A 281 2.88 -10.40 8.77
CA HIS A 281 3.34 -11.67 8.20
C HIS A 281 4.58 -11.54 7.30
N TYR A 282 4.78 -10.37 6.71
CA TYR A 282 5.91 -10.10 5.81
C TYR A 282 7.00 -9.26 6.49
N PHE A 283 6.63 -8.30 7.33
CA PHE A 283 7.54 -7.25 7.81
C PHE A 283 7.79 -7.28 9.33
N LYS A 284 7.37 -8.31 10.06
CA LYS A 284 7.66 -8.41 11.50
C LYS A 284 9.18 -8.36 11.74
N ASP A 285 9.57 -7.53 12.71
CA ASP A 285 10.96 -7.25 13.11
C ASP A 285 11.83 -6.63 12.00
N VAL A 286 11.24 -6.00 10.97
CA VAL A 286 11.99 -5.37 9.88
C VAL A 286 12.90 -4.24 10.37
N LEU A 287 12.49 -3.49 11.39
CA LEU A 287 13.31 -2.42 11.96
C LEU A 287 14.55 -2.95 12.69
N GLY A 288 14.43 -4.11 13.35
CA GLY A 288 15.57 -4.77 13.97
C GLY A 288 16.63 -5.13 12.92
N ILE A 289 16.19 -5.71 11.80
CA ILE A 289 17.07 -6.05 10.67
C ILE A 289 17.65 -4.79 10.01
N TYR A 290 16.85 -3.74 9.82
CA TYR A 290 17.32 -2.51 9.19
C TYR A 290 18.41 -1.80 10.00
N LYS A 291 18.32 -1.86 11.33
CA LYS A 291 19.29 -1.25 12.27
C LYS A 291 20.50 -2.13 12.55
N ASP A 292 20.49 -3.37 12.07
CA ASP A 292 21.60 -4.29 12.21
C ASP A 292 22.86 -3.78 11.48
N PRO A 293 24.05 -3.82 12.11
CA PRO A 293 25.29 -3.35 11.51
C PRO A 293 25.66 -4.04 10.19
N GLU A 294 25.43 -5.35 10.07
CA GLU A 294 25.76 -6.13 8.87
C GLU A 294 24.88 -5.68 7.70
N HIS A 295 23.58 -5.55 7.95
CA HIS A 295 22.64 -5.01 6.96
C HIS A 295 23.02 -3.57 6.56
N ARG A 296 23.42 -2.73 7.53
CA ARG A 296 23.82 -1.35 7.26
C ARG A 296 25.09 -1.27 6.42
N LYS A 297 26.10 -2.09 6.71
CA LYS A 297 27.34 -2.22 5.91
C LYS A 297 26.99 -2.52 4.46
N LEU A 298 26.13 -3.51 4.26
CA LEU A 298 25.67 -3.90 2.94
C LEU A 298 24.85 -2.84 2.21
N GLY A 299 23.99 -2.13 2.94
CA GLY A 299 23.23 -1.00 2.43
C GLY A 299 24.13 0.13 1.94
N ASN A 300 25.22 0.42 2.65
CA ASN A 300 26.19 1.46 2.28
C ASN A 300 26.89 1.16 0.95
N LEU A 301 27.16 -0.12 0.65
CA LEU A 301 27.73 -0.53 -0.65
C LEU A 301 26.82 -0.20 -1.84
N THR A 302 25.51 0.02 -1.61
CA THR A 302 24.56 0.38 -2.67
C THR A 302 24.51 1.89 -2.97
N VAL A 303 25.20 2.71 -2.16
CA VAL A 303 25.23 4.16 -2.31
C VAL A 303 26.02 4.53 -3.55
N THR A 304 25.47 5.48 -4.31
CA THR A 304 26.14 5.99 -5.53
C THR A 304 27.33 6.87 -5.16
N VAL A 305 28.47 6.62 -5.81
CA VAL A 305 29.76 7.29 -5.56
C VAL A 305 29.92 8.59 -6.35
N LYS A 306 30.90 9.43 -5.94
CA LYS A 306 31.34 10.64 -6.67
C LYS A 306 30.21 11.61 -7.02
N LYS A 307 29.27 11.77 -6.09
CA LYS A 307 28.18 12.74 -6.28
C LYS A 307 28.72 14.15 -6.10
N THR A 308 28.31 15.05 -6.98
CA THR A 308 28.51 16.48 -6.80
C THR A 308 27.16 17.17 -6.67
N THR A 309 27.11 18.18 -5.80
CA THR A 309 25.90 18.99 -5.60
C THR A 309 25.88 20.07 -6.67
N PRO A 310 24.80 20.23 -7.47
CA PRO A 310 24.71 21.30 -8.45
C PRO A 310 24.63 22.68 -7.77
N SER A 311 24.86 23.73 -8.56
CA SER A 311 24.68 25.11 -8.15
C SER A 311 23.22 25.40 -7.78
N PRO A 312 22.96 26.37 -6.90
CA PRO A 312 21.59 26.76 -6.54
C PRO A 312 20.74 27.15 -7.75
N GLU A 313 21.35 27.79 -8.75
CA GLU A 313 20.70 28.13 -10.03
C GLU A 313 20.27 26.87 -10.80
N ALA A 314 21.16 25.89 -10.93
CA ALA A 314 20.85 24.63 -11.61
C ALA A 314 19.76 23.84 -10.87
N ILE A 315 19.79 23.81 -9.52
CA ILE A 315 18.74 23.18 -8.71
C ILE A 315 17.38 23.85 -8.95
N GLN A 316 17.34 25.18 -9.04
CA GLN A 316 16.09 25.89 -9.30
C GLN A 316 15.50 25.53 -10.67
N ILE A 317 16.34 25.46 -11.69
CA ILE A 317 15.91 25.05 -13.03
C ILE A 317 15.36 23.62 -13.00
N LEU A 318 16.02 22.70 -12.29
CA LEU A 318 15.50 21.34 -12.12
C LEU A 318 14.15 21.33 -11.40
N TYR A 319 13.98 22.11 -10.32
CA TYR A 319 12.72 22.21 -9.59
C TYR A 319 11.58 22.65 -10.51
N GLN A 320 11.82 23.68 -11.33
CA GLN A 320 10.84 24.16 -12.32
C GLN A 320 10.52 23.10 -13.37
N ARG A 321 11.54 22.44 -13.93
CA ARG A 321 11.36 21.36 -14.94
C ARG A 321 10.61 20.15 -14.35
N MET A 322 10.80 19.86 -13.06
CA MET A 322 10.19 18.75 -12.33
C MET A 322 8.93 19.13 -11.55
N ARG A 323 8.27 20.27 -11.86
CA ARG A 323 7.11 20.76 -11.07
C ARG A 323 6.04 19.70 -10.80
N TYR A 324 5.70 18.89 -11.81
CA TYR A 324 4.70 17.83 -11.67
C TYR A 324 5.18 16.72 -10.72
N GLU A 325 6.45 16.32 -10.83
CA GLU A 325 7.05 15.32 -9.93
C GLU A 325 7.06 15.79 -8.48
N TYR A 326 7.36 17.08 -8.27
CA TYR A 326 7.29 17.68 -6.94
C TYR A 326 5.87 17.74 -6.40
N GLU A 327 4.90 18.12 -7.23
CA GLU A 327 3.50 18.12 -6.81
C GLU A 327 3.03 16.71 -6.40
N PHE A 328 3.41 15.68 -7.17
CA PHE A 328 3.14 14.30 -6.81
C PHE A 328 3.87 13.86 -5.53
N TYR A 329 5.15 14.20 -5.40
CA TYR A 329 5.95 13.88 -4.21
C TYR A 329 5.35 14.51 -2.95
N HIS A 330 4.98 15.79 -3.00
CA HIS A 330 4.35 16.49 -1.89
C HIS A 330 2.98 15.90 -1.54
N TYR A 331 2.17 15.56 -2.54
CA TYR A 331 0.92 14.84 -2.32
C TYR A 331 1.13 13.53 -1.57
N VAL A 332 2.06 12.68 -2.03
CA VAL A 332 2.38 11.40 -1.38
C VAL A 332 2.91 11.63 0.04
N LYS A 333 3.81 12.60 0.23
CA LYS A 333 4.35 12.96 1.54
C LYS A 333 3.26 13.37 2.52
N GLU A 334 2.30 14.19 2.08
CA GLU A 334 1.15 14.57 2.91
C GLU A 334 0.27 13.38 3.27
N GLN A 335 -0.05 12.50 2.31
CA GLN A 335 -0.82 11.27 2.60
C GLN A 335 -0.09 10.36 3.58
N PHE A 336 1.21 10.19 3.42
CA PHE A 336 2.06 9.42 4.32
C PHE A 336 2.07 10.02 5.74
N HIS A 337 2.24 11.34 5.87
CA HIS A 337 2.20 12.03 7.16
C HIS A 337 0.83 11.99 7.82
N LEU A 338 -0.25 12.09 7.05
CA LEU A 338 -1.61 11.89 7.54
C LEU A 338 -1.78 10.48 8.11
N LEU A 339 -1.26 9.47 7.42
CA LEU A 339 -1.30 8.08 7.87
C LEU A 339 -0.49 7.89 9.15
N LYS A 340 0.74 8.42 9.23
CA LYS A 340 1.56 8.42 10.45
C LYS A 340 0.80 8.98 11.66
N ARG A 341 0.14 10.14 11.49
CA ARG A 341 -0.68 10.76 12.54
C ARG A 341 -1.84 9.87 12.98
N LYS A 342 -2.56 9.24 12.04
CA LYS A 342 -3.65 8.29 12.35
C LYS A 342 -3.17 7.09 13.18
N PHE A 343 -1.92 6.68 13.00
CA PHE A 343 -1.28 5.56 13.71
C PHE A 343 -0.49 6.00 14.96
N GLY A 344 -0.64 7.25 15.39
CA GLY A 344 0.00 7.79 16.60
C GLY A 344 1.51 7.93 16.49
N LEU A 345 2.08 7.91 15.29
CA LEU A 345 3.49 8.17 15.06
C LEU A 345 3.73 9.69 15.07
N LYS A 346 4.65 10.15 15.91
CA LYS A 346 5.03 11.56 15.97
C LYS A 346 5.73 11.93 14.65
N SER A 347 5.20 12.90 13.92
CA SER A 347 5.99 13.57 12.88
C SER A 347 7.10 14.35 13.58
N HIS A 348 8.36 14.01 13.34
CA HIS A 348 9.47 14.89 13.69
C HIS A 348 9.41 16.13 12.78
N SER A 349 8.51 17.06 13.09
CA SER A 349 8.49 18.44 12.60
C SER A 349 7.32 19.21 13.22
N SER A 350 7.60 19.90 14.31
CA SER A 350 6.95 21.17 14.65
C SER A 350 7.74 22.29 13.99
N VAL A 351 7.73 22.35 12.66
CA VAL A 351 8.12 23.55 11.90
C VAL A 351 7.09 23.67 10.78
N PRO A 352 6.35 24.79 10.67
CA PRO A 352 5.45 25.00 9.53
C PRO A 352 6.26 24.89 8.23
N PRO A 353 5.64 24.51 7.09
CA PRO A 353 6.37 24.47 5.83
C PRO A 353 7.02 25.85 5.64
N PRO A 354 8.36 25.93 5.52
CA PRO A 354 8.95 27.17 5.05
C PRO A 354 8.27 27.48 3.71
N ARG A 355 8.06 28.77 3.43
CA ARG A 355 7.82 29.24 2.05
C ARG A 355 8.89 28.61 1.14
N PRO A 356 8.71 28.54 -0.20
CA PRO A 356 9.73 27.97 -1.10
C PRO A 356 11.01 28.83 -1.12
N GLU A 357 11.71 28.89 0.00
CA GLU A 357 13.11 29.21 0.13
C GLU A 357 13.83 27.92 -0.22
N PHE A 358 14.29 27.90 -1.47
CA PHE A 358 15.32 27.05 -2.03
C PHE A 358 16.02 26.19 -0.98
N PHE A 359 15.54 24.96 -0.81
CA PHE A 359 16.26 23.97 -0.02
C PHE A 359 17.52 23.63 -0.81
N ILE A 360 18.63 24.30 -0.50
CA ILE A 360 19.95 23.91 -0.97
C ILE A 360 20.21 22.55 -0.33
N PRO A 361 20.31 21.45 -1.11
CA PRO A 361 20.66 20.15 -0.54
C PRO A 361 21.98 20.30 0.22
N SER A 362 22.03 19.77 1.45
CA SER A 362 23.30 19.62 2.17
C SER A 362 24.33 18.96 1.25
N PRO A 363 25.63 19.31 1.35
CA PRO A 363 26.67 18.71 0.52
C PRO A 363 26.52 17.20 0.52
N LEU A 364 26.20 16.62 -0.65
CA LEU A 364 26.16 15.18 -0.85
C LEU A 364 27.59 14.66 -0.97
N GLU A 365 28.40 14.82 0.07
CA GLU A 365 29.69 14.14 0.15
C GLU A 365 29.44 12.66 0.45
N THR A 366 29.97 11.80 -0.42
CA THR A 366 29.96 10.36 -0.21
C THR A 366 31.14 10.02 0.68
N GLU A 367 30.87 9.66 1.93
CA GLU A 367 31.87 9.02 2.80
C GLU A 367 32.24 7.65 2.22
N GLU A 368 33.54 7.35 2.22
CA GLU A 368 34.06 6.04 1.81
C GLU A 368 33.70 4.99 2.88
N PRO A 369 33.24 3.79 2.50
CA PRO A 369 33.07 2.69 3.45
C PRO A 369 34.43 2.27 4.04
N ILE A 370 34.41 1.79 5.29
CA ILE A 370 35.60 1.31 6.00
C ILE A 370 36.03 -0.05 5.41
N ASP A 371 37.33 -0.15 5.07
CA ASP A 371 37.99 -1.14 4.19
C ASP A 371 38.07 -2.60 4.72
N ASP A 372 37.38 -2.92 5.80
CA ASP A 372 37.49 -4.23 6.44
C ASP A 372 36.42 -5.19 5.88
N GLU A 373 36.84 -6.06 4.94
CA GLU A 373 36.11 -7.21 4.36
C GLU A 373 35.17 -6.97 3.15
N GLU A 374 35.52 -6.07 2.21
CA GLU A 374 34.68 -5.78 1.02
C GLU A 374 34.43 -6.98 0.08
N GLN A 375 35.36 -7.94 0.01
CA GLN A 375 35.35 -8.99 -1.02
C GLN A 375 34.33 -10.11 -0.75
N ASP A 376 34.08 -10.44 0.52
CA ASP A 376 33.07 -11.44 0.90
C ASP A 376 31.64 -10.87 0.83
N ASP A 377 31.47 -9.59 1.18
CA ASP A 377 30.20 -8.87 1.11
C ASP A 377 29.71 -8.66 -0.33
N GLU A 378 30.63 -8.38 -1.26
CA GLU A 378 30.31 -8.23 -2.68
C GLU A 378 29.88 -9.55 -3.30
N LYS A 379 30.56 -10.65 -2.98
CA LYS A 379 30.19 -12.00 -3.41
C LYS A 379 28.83 -12.42 -2.85
N TRP A 380 28.56 -12.13 -1.58
CA TRP A 380 27.25 -12.39 -0.96
C TRP A 380 26.13 -11.63 -1.69
N LEU A 381 26.35 -10.36 -2.04
CA LEU A 381 25.41 -9.59 -2.86
C LEU A 381 25.24 -10.13 -4.28
N GLU A 382 26.30 -10.56 -4.94
CA GLU A 382 26.18 -11.16 -6.29
C GLU A 382 25.35 -12.44 -6.26
N ASP A 383 25.58 -13.31 -5.28
CA ASP A 383 24.79 -14.53 -5.05
C ASP A 383 23.33 -14.21 -4.69
N ILE A 384 23.09 -13.01 -4.16
CA ILE A 384 21.73 -12.50 -3.94
C ILE A 384 21.01 -12.13 -5.23
N TYR A 385 21.71 -11.56 -6.21
CA TYR A 385 21.08 -11.12 -7.46
C TYR A 385 21.13 -12.16 -8.60
N LYS A 386 21.85 -13.29 -8.41
CA LYS A 386 21.97 -14.39 -9.40
C LYS A 386 20.95 -15.53 -9.23
N ARG A 387 20.17 -15.54 -8.15
CA ARG A 387 19.05 -16.47 -7.89
C ARG A 387 17.73 -15.72 -7.86
#